data_AF-A0A0U3P179-F1
#
_entry.id   AF-A0A0U3P179-F1
#
_cell.length_a   1.000
_cell.length_b   1.000
_cell.length_c   1.000
_cell.angle_alpha   90.00
_cell.angle_beta   90.00
_cell.angle_gamma   90.00
#
_symmetry.space_group_name_H-M   'P 1'
#
loop_
_entity.id
_entity.type
_entity.pdbx_description
1 polymer ?
#
loop_
_entity_poly.entity_id
_entity_poly.type
_entity_poly.pdbx_seq_one_letter_code
_entity_poly.pdbx_strand_id
1 'polypeptide(L)'
;MNYFRYFKFTAHNLKTQLMTLVASEQVNSQERHNLIAILLMEQLNHMEVYTMSKQRKTVFYGAISLDGYLARKNHLLDWLIGTEGENDTSYPEFYETVDTLIMGRKTYEQMLLLSPEEFPYKGKKCYVFSRTLTGSTEFVTFVNSDLANFVKSLTSQTGKRIWIVGGGEVLKPLLEEKLVDEFIIQLTPVIIGNGIPLFVPGDYENKLLLKDVKQYHQFVEVHYEQTE
;
A
#
# COMPACT_ATOMS: atom_id res chain seq x y z
N MET A 1 2.81 -16.60 12.77
CA MET A 1 3.96 -16.51 11.85
C MET A 1 4.51 -17.87 11.37
N ASN A 2 3.72 -18.96 11.39
CA ASN A 2 4.21 -20.32 11.00
C ASN A 2 3.36 -21.04 9.94
N TYR A 3 2.11 -20.62 9.68
CA TYR A 3 1.26 -21.30 8.68
C TYR A 3 1.70 -21.05 7.23
N PHE A 4 2.09 -19.82 6.89
CA PHE A 4 2.50 -19.47 5.52
C PHE A 4 3.84 -20.09 5.09
N ARG A 5 4.83 -20.14 6.01
CA ARG A 5 6.11 -20.82 5.76
C ARG A 5 5.93 -22.33 5.64
N TYR A 6 5.11 -22.92 6.50
CA TYR A 6 4.76 -24.34 6.43
C TYR A 6 4.06 -24.67 5.10
N PHE A 7 3.08 -23.86 4.71
CA PHE A 7 2.33 -24.04 3.45
C PHE A 7 3.23 -23.93 2.21
N LYS A 8 4.11 -22.91 2.13
CA LYS A 8 5.08 -22.77 1.04
C LYS A 8 6.06 -23.94 0.98
N PHE A 9 6.53 -24.42 2.14
CA PHE A 9 7.45 -25.56 2.21
C PHE A 9 6.78 -26.87 1.78
N THR A 10 5.54 -27.13 2.23
CA THR A 10 4.77 -28.31 1.82
C THR A 10 4.40 -28.29 0.34
N ALA A 11 4.00 -27.14 -0.21
CA ALA A 11 3.66 -27.02 -1.63
C ALA A 11 4.89 -27.23 -2.54
N HIS A 12 6.05 -26.66 -2.16
CA HIS A 12 7.29 -26.86 -2.91
C HIS A 12 7.75 -28.33 -2.93
N ASN A 13 7.63 -29.03 -1.80
CA ASN A 13 7.94 -30.45 -1.73
C ASN A 13 6.97 -31.30 -2.56
N LEU A 14 5.68 -30.96 -2.55
CA LEU A 14 4.66 -31.68 -3.33
C LEU A 14 4.89 -31.52 -4.83
N LYS A 15 5.19 -30.30 -5.31
CA LYS A 15 5.48 -30.02 -6.71
C LYS A 15 6.72 -30.75 -7.22
N THR A 16 7.77 -30.79 -6.40
CA THR A 16 9.01 -31.52 -6.72
C THR A 16 8.77 -33.04 -6.80
N GLN A 17 7.96 -33.59 -5.89
CA GLN A 17 7.53 -34.99 -5.93
C GLN A 17 6.69 -35.30 -7.17
N LEU A 18 5.73 -34.45 -7.51
CA LEU A 18 4.88 -34.59 -8.70
C LEU A 18 5.70 -34.54 -10.00
N MET A 19 6.66 -33.62 -10.12
CA MET A 19 7.57 -33.55 -11.28
C MET A 19 8.43 -34.81 -11.42
N THR A 20 8.90 -35.37 -10.31
CA THR A 20 9.69 -36.61 -10.30
C THR A 20 8.85 -37.80 -10.76
N LEU A 21 7.59 -37.87 -10.32
CA LEU A 21 6.63 -38.89 -10.75
C LEU A 21 6.32 -38.79 -12.26
N VAL A 22 6.11 -37.58 -12.79
CA VAL A 22 5.87 -37.35 -14.22
C VAL A 22 7.07 -37.80 -15.08
N ALA A 23 8.30 -37.68 -14.57
CA ALA A 23 9.52 -38.07 -15.27
C ALA A 23 9.83 -39.58 -15.21
N SER A 24 9.18 -40.33 -14.30
CA SER A 24 9.42 -41.77 -14.13
C SER A 24 8.94 -42.59 -15.32
N GLU A 25 9.73 -43.58 -15.75
CA GLU A 25 9.34 -44.56 -16.78
C GLU A 25 8.28 -45.57 -16.29
N GLN A 26 8.06 -45.64 -14.97
CA GLN A 26 7.08 -46.56 -14.36
C GLN A 26 5.64 -46.03 -14.41
N VAL A 27 5.43 -44.77 -14.81
CA VAL A 27 4.10 -44.14 -14.88
C VAL A 27 3.54 -44.28 -16.29
N ASN A 28 2.35 -44.87 -16.38
CA ASN A 28 1.67 -45.08 -17.66
C ASN A 28 1.17 -43.75 -18.27
N SER A 29 0.80 -43.77 -19.55
CA SER A 29 0.43 -42.56 -20.30
C SER A 29 -0.76 -41.81 -19.71
N GLN A 30 -1.75 -42.53 -19.18
CA GLN A 30 -2.97 -41.93 -18.62
C GLN A 30 -2.69 -41.25 -17.26
N GLU A 31 -1.91 -41.91 -16.40
CA GLU A 31 -1.49 -41.35 -15.11
C GLU A 31 -0.59 -40.13 -15.30
N ARG A 32 0.32 -40.19 -16.28
CA ARG A 32 1.19 -39.05 -16.63
C ARG A 32 0.36 -37.84 -17.10
N HIS A 33 -0.68 -38.07 -17.90
CA HIS A 33 -1.60 -37.02 -18.32
C HIS A 33 -2.34 -36.38 -17.14
N ASN A 34 -2.84 -37.19 -16.20
CA ASN A 34 -3.52 -36.70 -15.00
C ASN A 34 -2.58 -35.88 -14.10
N LEU A 35 -1.33 -36.31 -13.92
CA LEU A 35 -0.32 -35.60 -13.13
C LEU A 35 0.08 -34.25 -13.78
N ILE A 36 0.22 -34.22 -15.10
CA ILE A 36 0.45 -32.97 -15.86
C ILE A 36 -0.76 -32.04 -15.71
N ALA A 37 -1.98 -32.55 -15.77
CA ALA A 37 -3.18 -31.76 -15.56
C ALA A 37 -3.23 -31.15 -14.14
N ILE A 38 -2.82 -31.90 -13.10
CA ILE A 38 -2.73 -31.38 -11.73
C ILE A 38 -1.68 -30.27 -11.62
N LEU A 39 -0.50 -30.46 -12.21
CA LEU A 39 0.56 -29.43 -12.23
C LEU A 39 0.13 -28.18 -13.01
N LEU A 40 -0.58 -28.34 -14.12
CA LEU A 40 -1.16 -27.25 -14.90
C LEU A 40 -2.26 -26.54 -14.11
N MET A 41 -3.14 -27.26 -13.41
CA MET A 41 -4.16 -26.64 -12.56
C MET A 41 -3.54 -25.92 -11.37
N GLU A 42 -2.50 -26.46 -10.73
CA GLU A 42 -1.77 -25.77 -9.65
C GLU A 42 -1.08 -24.49 -10.18
N GLN A 43 -0.46 -24.57 -11.36
CA GLN A 43 0.17 -23.43 -12.01
C GLN A 43 -0.87 -22.40 -12.47
N LEU A 44 -2.02 -22.82 -12.98
CA LEU A 44 -3.15 -21.96 -13.34
C LEU A 44 -3.79 -21.34 -12.12
N ASN A 45 -3.91 -22.06 -11.00
CA ASN A 45 -4.46 -21.51 -9.76
C ASN A 45 -3.48 -20.50 -9.13
N HIS A 46 -2.17 -20.77 -9.19
CA HIS A 46 -1.15 -19.78 -8.85
C HIS A 46 -1.18 -18.58 -9.80
N MET A 47 -1.40 -18.81 -11.09
CA MET A 47 -1.54 -17.74 -12.09
C MET A 47 -2.82 -16.95 -11.88
N GLU A 48 -3.99 -17.56 -11.62
CA GLU A 48 -5.29 -16.90 -11.40
C GLU A 48 -5.29 -16.12 -10.08
N VAL A 49 -4.69 -16.66 -9.02
CA VAL A 49 -4.46 -15.91 -7.77
C VAL A 49 -3.50 -14.73 -8.01
N TYR A 50 -2.58 -14.83 -8.97
CA TYR A 50 -1.65 -13.76 -9.37
C TYR A 50 -2.24 -12.83 -10.45
N THR A 51 -3.26 -13.27 -11.20
CA THR A 51 -4.01 -12.54 -12.24
C THR A 51 -5.43 -12.23 -11.78
N MET A 52 -5.61 -11.94 -10.49
CA MET A 52 -6.50 -10.82 -10.16
C MET A 52 -5.81 -9.57 -10.70
N SER A 53 -5.98 -9.29 -12.00
CA SER A 53 -5.42 -8.11 -12.65
C SER A 53 -5.80 -6.90 -11.80
N LYS A 54 -4.79 -6.32 -11.15
CA LYS A 54 -4.96 -5.17 -10.27
C LYS A 54 -5.63 -4.06 -11.07
N GLN A 55 -6.90 -3.80 -10.79
CA GLN A 55 -7.71 -2.85 -11.55
C GLN A 55 -7.44 -1.41 -11.13
N ARG A 56 -6.94 -1.23 -9.91
CA ARG A 56 -6.74 0.08 -9.28
C ARG A 56 -5.35 0.18 -8.67
N LYS A 57 -4.70 1.32 -8.88
CA LYS A 57 -3.40 1.60 -8.27
C LYS A 57 -3.53 2.17 -6.84
N THR A 58 -2.62 1.77 -5.97
CA THR A 58 -2.42 2.28 -4.61
C THR A 58 -1.26 3.27 -4.60
N VAL A 59 -1.50 4.44 -4.00
CA VAL A 59 -0.57 5.56 -4.08
C VAL A 59 -0.38 6.16 -2.70
N PHE A 60 0.87 6.28 -2.26
CA PHE A 60 1.19 7.21 -1.19
C PHE A 60 1.37 8.61 -1.78
N TYR A 61 0.67 9.58 -1.21
CA TYR A 61 0.88 11.01 -1.50
C TYR A 61 1.01 11.76 -0.17
N GLY A 62 2.08 12.52 0.00
CA GLY A 62 2.26 13.35 1.19
C GLY A 62 3.64 13.98 1.32
N ALA A 63 3.76 14.90 2.28
CA ALA A 63 4.99 15.61 2.59
C ALA A 63 5.77 14.98 3.75
N ILE A 64 7.09 15.08 3.68
CA ILE A 64 8.02 14.69 4.73
C ILE A 64 9.12 15.75 4.91
N SER A 65 9.72 15.75 6.10
CA SER A 65 11.01 16.39 6.34
C SER A 65 12.09 15.73 5.48
N LEU A 66 13.19 16.44 5.24
CA LEU A 66 14.34 15.91 4.47
C LEU A 66 14.90 14.61 5.08
N ASP A 67 14.80 14.47 6.40
CA ASP A 67 15.19 13.29 7.16
C ASP A 67 14.08 12.24 7.34
N GLY A 68 12.96 12.34 6.61
CA GLY A 68 12.00 11.25 6.43
C GLY A 68 10.81 11.20 7.39
N TYR A 69 10.47 12.30 8.06
CA TYR A 69 9.39 12.35 9.05
C TYR A 69 8.12 13.03 8.52
N LEU A 70 6.98 12.42 8.80
CA LEU A 70 5.63 12.92 8.47
C LEU A 70 5.13 14.01 9.41
N ALA A 71 5.61 14.00 10.66
CA ALA A 71 5.20 14.94 11.69
C ALA A 71 6.19 14.90 12.85
N ARG A 72 6.11 15.88 13.74
CA ARG A 72 6.76 15.78 15.06
C ARG A 72 6.10 14.69 15.92
N LYS A 73 6.76 14.29 17.00
CA LYS A 73 6.23 13.31 17.97
C LYS A 73 4.91 13.71 18.62
N ASN A 74 4.67 15.01 18.76
CA ASN A 74 3.42 15.58 19.25
C ASN A 74 2.41 15.86 18.13
N HIS A 75 2.63 15.29 16.93
CA HIS A 75 1.79 15.42 15.75
C HIS A 75 1.76 16.82 15.09
N LEU A 76 2.57 17.78 15.57
CA LEU A 76 2.65 19.11 14.93
C LEU A 76 3.31 19.05 13.55
N LEU A 77 2.79 19.92 12.67
CA LEU A 77 3.23 20.14 11.29
C LEU A 77 3.78 21.57 11.09
N ASP A 78 4.20 22.23 12.17
CA ASP A 78 4.79 23.58 12.19
C ASP A 78 6.06 23.74 11.33
N TRP A 79 6.73 22.63 11.02
CA TRP A 79 7.88 22.60 10.11
C TRP A 79 7.47 22.55 8.62
N LEU A 80 6.21 22.22 8.34
CA LEU A 80 5.64 22.14 7.01
C LEU A 80 4.80 23.41 6.72
N ILE A 81 3.88 23.71 7.63
CA ILE A 81 2.92 24.82 7.52
C ILE A 81 3.64 26.17 7.45
N GLY A 82 3.33 26.96 6.42
CA GLY A 82 3.92 28.28 6.17
C GLY A 82 5.25 28.24 5.43
N THR A 83 5.68 27.07 4.93
CA THR A 83 6.87 26.98 4.06
C THR A 83 6.52 27.42 2.64
N GLU A 84 7.39 28.21 2.02
CA GLU A 84 7.20 28.69 0.65
C GLU A 84 7.05 27.53 -0.35
N GLY A 85 5.96 27.51 -1.10
CA GLY A 85 5.64 26.44 -2.07
C GLY A 85 4.69 25.35 -1.56
N GLU A 86 4.27 25.37 -0.30
CA GLU A 86 3.37 24.33 0.26
C GLU A 86 2.02 24.22 -0.47
N ASN A 87 1.53 25.33 -1.03
CA ASN A 87 0.23 25.42 -1.70
C ASN A 87 0.34 25.25 -3.22
N ASP A 88 1.55 25.22 -3.78
CA ASP A 88 1.79 25.16 -5.23
C ASP A 88 1.94 23.72 -5.74
N THR A 89 1.66 22.74 -4.88
CA THR A 89 1.94 21.33 -5.14
C THR A 89 0.92 20.68 -6.09
N SER A 90 1.20 19.45 -6.55
CA SER A 90 0.31 18.70 -7.44
C SER A 90 -0.95 18.13 -6.77
N TYR A 91 -1.25 18.57 -5.54
CA TYR A 91 -2.33 18.01 -4.74
C TYR A 91 -3.70 18.12 -5.41
N PRO A 92 -4.11 19.27 -5.98
CA PRO A 92 -5.41 19.39 -6.65
C PRO A 92 -5.56 18.39 -7.79
N GLU A 93 -4.56 18.26 -8.66
CA GLU A 93 -4.58 17.33 -9.77
C GLU A 93 -4.58 15.87 -9.28
N PHE A 94 -3.75 15.57 -8.27
CA PHE A 94 -3.70 14.25 -7.66
C PHE A 94 -5.05 13.85 -7.06
N TYR A 95 -5.71 14.76 -6.34
CA TYR A 95 -6.96 14.51 -5.64
C TYR A 95 -8.12 14.14 -6.58
N GLU A 96 -8.10 14.65 -7.82
CA GLU A 96 -9.06 14.26 -8.86
C GLU A 96 -8.85 12.83 -9.38
N THR A 97 -7.63 12.29 -9.23
CA THR A 97 -7.29 10.92 -9.66
C THR A 97 -7.69 9.84 -8.66
N VAL A 98 -8.16 10.21 -7.47
CA VAL A 98 -8.51 9.27 -6.40
C VAL A 98 -10.00 9.31 -6.08
N ASP A 99 -10.55 8.16 -5.68
CA ASP A 99 -11.93 8.05 -5.17
C ASP A 99 -12.01 7.36 -3.80
N THR A 100 -10.89 6.82 -3.31
CA THR A 100 -10.81 6.03 -2.08
C THR A 100 -9.58 6.42 -1.29
N LEU A 101 -9.75 6.63 0.02
CA LEU A 101 -8.72 7.01 0.96
C LEU A 101 -8.61 5.96 2.06
N ILE A 102 -7.38 5.62 2.43
CA ILE A 102 -7.05 4.71 3.53
C ILE A 102 -6.14 5.44 4.50
N MET A 103 -6.52 5.45 5.78
CA MET A 103 -5.72 6.07 6.83
C MET A 103 -5.82 5.32 8.16
N GLY A 104 -4.88 5.59 9.06
CA GLY A 104 -4.89 5.07 10.42
C GLY A 104 -5.68 5.99 11.35
N ARG A 105 -6.12 5.46 12.49
CA ARG A 105 -6.87 6.22 13.52
C ARG A 105 -6.19 7.54 13.91
N LYS A 106 -4.87 7.54 14.14
CA LYS A 106 -4.12 8.74 14.54
C LYS A 106 -4.19 9.83 13.46
N THR A 107 -4.05 9.46 12.18
CA THR A 107 -4.16 10.39 11.05
C THR A 107 -5.57 10.95 10.95
N TYR A 108 -6.59 10.10 11.13
CA TYR A 108 -7.98 10.53 11.15
C TYR A 108 -8.26 11.54 12.29
N GLU A 109 -7.80 11.25 13.50
CA GLU A 109 -7.94 12.16 14.65
C GLU A 109 -7.25 13.51 14.40
N GLN A 110 -6.03 13.53 13.85
CA GLN A 110 -5.34 14.77 13.50
C GLN A 110 -6.05 15.55 12.38
N MET A 111 -6.55 14.86 11.36
CA MET A 111 -7.32 15.48 10.28
C MET A 111 -8.57 16.18 10.82
N LEU A 112 -9.28 15.58 11.79
CA LEU A 112 -10.44 16.23 12.43
C LEU A 112 -10.07 17.49 13.20
N LEU A 113 -8.88 17.55 13.81
CA LEU A 113 -8.39 18.73 14.52
C LEU A 113 -7.99 19.86 13.56
N LEU A 114 -7.41 19.51 12.41
CA LEU A 114 -6.98 20.48 11.39
C LEU A 114 -8.15 21.01 10.55
N SER A 115 -9.26 20.27 10.47
CA SER A 115 -10.46 20.67 9.73
C SER A 115 -11.70 20.56 10.63
N PRO A 116 -11.82 21.42 11.66
CA PRO A 116 -12.88 21.31 12.67
C PRO A 116 -14.27 21.68 12.12
N GLU A 117 -14.32 22.47 11.05
CA GLU A 117 -15.58 22.97 10.48
C GLU A 117 -16.20 21.98 9.48
N GLU A 118 -15.38 21.24 8.75
CA GLU A 118 -15.84 20.39 7.64
C GLU A 118 -14.92 19.19 7.43
N PHE A 119 -15.51 18.04 7.13
CA PHE A 119 -14.75 16.86 6.72
C PHE A 119 -14.09 17.11 5.34
N PRO A 120 -12.75 17.06 5.22
CA PRO A 120 -12.05 17.53 4.01
C PRO A 120 -12.20 16.58 2.81
N TYR A 121 -12.62 15.33 3.02
CA TYR A 121 -12.68 14.30 1.98
C TYR A 121 -14.10 13.92 1.55
N LYS A 122 -15.02 14.90 1.58
CA LYS A 122 -16.40 14.70 1.12
C LYS A 122 -16.44 14.14 -0.30
N GLY A 123 -17.36 13.20 -0.54
CA GLY A 123 -17.54 12.55 -1.84
C GLY A 123 -16.53 11.45 -2.18
N LYS A 124 -15.57 11.15 -1.29
CA LYS A 124 -14.63 10.02 -1.45
C LYS A 124 -14.92 8.92 -0.44
N LYS A 125 -14.65 7.66 -0.79
CA LYS A 125 -14.76 6.54 0.15
C LYS A 125 -13.58 6.57 1.12
N CYS A 126 -13.83 6.80 2.41
CA CYS A 126 -12.77 6.85 3.42
C CYS A 126 -12.81 5.65 4.36
N TYR A 127 -11.69 4.94 4.47
CA TYR A 127 -11.51 3.81 5.38
C TYR A 127 -10.47 4.14 6.47
N VAL A 128 -10.91 4.07 7.73
CA VAL A 128 -10.03 4.32 8.88
C VAL A 128 -9.72 3.01 9.58
N PHE A 129 -8.45 2.61 9.53
CA PHE A 129 -7.96 1.43 10.23
C PHE A 129 -7.78 1.74 11.72
N SER A 130 -8.54 1.00 12.53
CA SER A 130 -8.59 1.21 13.98
C SER A 130 -8.88 -0.11 14.70
N ARG A 131 -8.25 -0.27 15.87
CA ARG A 131 -8.55 -1.38 16.79
C ARG A 131 -9.65 -1.03 17.79
N THR A 132 -9.96 0.26 17.95
CA THR A 132 -10.84 0.77 19.02
C THR A 132 -12.12 1.39 18.48
N LEU A 133 -12.12 1.86 17.23
CA LEU A 133 -13.29 2.44 16.59
C LEU A 133 -13.92 1.39 15.67
N THR A 134 -15.24 1.33 15.66
CA THR A 134 -16.03 0.34 14.91
C THR A 134 -17.24 1.00 14.27
N GLY A 135 -17.77 0.42 13.20
CA GLY A 135 -18.94 0.97 12.48
C GLY A 135 -18.56 2.02 11.45
N SER A 136 -19.40 3.03 11.28
CA SER A 136 -19.24 4.07 10.27
C SER A 136 -19.83 5.41 10.74
N THR A 137 -19.30 6.50 10.20
CA THR A 137 -19.91 7.83 10.23
C THR A 137 -20.55 8.14 8.88
N GLU A 138 -21.02 9.38 8.68
CA GLU A 138 -21.46 9.87 7.37
C GLU A 138 -20.34 9.78 6.31
N PHE A 139 -19.08 9.99 6.70
CA PHE A 139 -17.98 10.12 5.76
C PHE A 139 -16.96 8.98 5.79
N VAL A 140 -16.95 8.16 6.84
CA VAL A 140 -15.87 7.20 7.11
C VAL A 140 -16.42 5.83 7.51
N THR A 141 -15.80 4.76 7.02
CA THR A 141 -15.98 3.40 7.55
C THR A 141 -14.76 2.99 8.38
N PHE A 142 -14.99 2.52 9.62
CA PHE A 142 -13.92 2.00 10.45
C PHE A 142 -13.66 0.52 10.15
N VAL A 143 -12.40 0.17 9.93
CA VAL A 143 -11.96 -1.17 9.54
C VAL A 143 -11.02 -1.74 10.60
N ASN A 144 -11.32 -2.95 11.06
CA ASN A 144 -10.54 -3.69 12.07
C ASN A 144 -9.95 -5.01 11.53
N SER A 145 -10.11 -5.28 10.23
CA SER A 145 -9.59 -6.45 9.55
C SER A 145 -8.13 -6.28 9.12
N ASP A 146 -7.57 -7.33 8.53
CA ASP A 146 -6.23 -7.29 7.97
C ASP A 146 -6.12 -6.28 6.82
N LEU A 147 -5.19 -5.33 6.96
CA LEU A 147 -5.01 -4.21 6.03
C LEU A 147 -4.55 -4.66 4.64
N ALA A 148 -3.61 -5.60 4.56
CA ALA A 148 -3.09 -6.07 3.28
C ALA A 148 -4.18 -6.78 2.46
N ASN A 149 -4.94 -7.68 3.08
CA ASN A 149 -6.06 -8.36 2.42
C ASN A 149 -7.19 -7.40 2.04
N PHE A 150 -7.46 -6.41 2.89
CA PHE A 150 -8.44 -5.37 2.58
C PHE A 150 -8.04 -4.55 1.34
N VAL A 151 -6.78 -4.13 1.26
CA VAL A 151 -6.24 -3.42 0.10
C VAL A 151 -6.27 -4.30 -1.15
N LYS A 152 -5.83 -5.56 -1.06
CA LYS A 152 -5.92 -6.52 -2.18
C LYS A 152 -7.35 -6.62 -2.72
N SER A 153 -8.34 -6.75 -1.84
CA SER A 153 -9.76 -6.76 -2.21
C SER A 153 -10.22 -5.47 -2.90
N LEU A 154 -9.82 -4.30 -2.37
CA LEU A 154 -10.16 -3.02 -2.98
C LEU A 154 -9.52 -2.82 -4.35
N THR A 155 -8.30 -3.30 -4.55
CA THR A 155 -7.57 -3.16 -5.81
C THR A 155 -8.10 -4.06 -6.93
N SER A 156 -8.85 -5.11 -6.58
CA SER A 156 -9.54 -5.98 -7.54
C SER A 156 -10.91 -5.45 -7.99
N GLN A 157 -11.41 -4.39 -7.35
CA GLN A 157 -12.68 -3.75 -7.72
C GLN A 157 -12.46 -2.67 -8.78
N THR A 158 -13.52 -2.25 -9.48
CA THR A 158 -13.48 -1.09 -10.38
C THR A 158 -13.46 0.22 -9.58
N GLY A 159 -12.80 1.24 -10.10
CA GLY A 159 -12.70 2.56 -9.46
C GLY A 159 -11.46 3.33 -9.89
N LYS A 160 -11.26 4.50 -9.29
CA LYS A 160 -10.05 5.33 -9.45
C LYS A 160 -8.92 4.84 -8.52
N ARG A 161 -7.82 5.60 -8.44
CA ARG A 161 -6.68 5.30 -7.57
C ARG A 161 -7.09 5.33 -6.08
N ILE A 162 -6.36 4.56 -5.27
CA ILE A 162 -6.52 4.48 -3.81
C ILE A 162 -5.39 5.29 -3.17
N TRP A 163 -5.73 6.34 -2.44
CA TRP A 163 -4.76 7.13 -1.69
C TRP A 163 -4.52 6.53 -0.30
N ILE A 164 -3.27 6.16 -0.03
CA ILE A 164 -2.79 5.85 1.31
C ILE A 164 -2.38 7.19 1.95
N VAL A 165 -3.31 7.80 2.69
CA VAL A 165 -3.06 9.06 3.43
C VAL A 165 -2.04 8.84 4.55
N GLY A 166 -1.95 7.60 5.04
CA GLY A 166 -0.96 7.17 6.03
C GLY A 166 -1.56 6.99 7.43
N GLY A 167 -0.78 7.06 8.51
CA GLY A 167 0.67 7.27 8.55
C GLY A 167 1.51 6.01 8.30
N GLY A 168 2.76 6.05 8.74
CA GLY A 168 3.73 4.96 8.52
C GLY A 168 3.31 3.58 9.07
N GLU A 169 2.47 3.53 10.12
CA GLU A 169 1.91 2.26 10.63
C GLU A 169 0.93 1.61 9.64
N VAL A 170 0.25 2.38 8.79
CA VAL A 170 -0.58 1.87 7.69
C VAL A 170 0.30 1.50 6.50
N LEU A 171 1.30 2.32 6.20
CA LEU A 171 2.16 2.10 5.04
C LEU A 171 3.04 0.85 5.18
N LYS A 172 3.60 0.61 6.38
CA LYS A 172 4.52 -0.51 6.64
C LYS A 172 4.03 -1.89 6.16
N PRO A 173 2.86 -2.41 6.59
CA PRO A 173 2.41 -3.73 6.14
C PRO A 173 2.10 -3.76 4.63
N LEU A 174 1.80 -2.62 4.01
CA LEU A 174 1.64 -2.54 2.56
C LEU A 174 2.99 -2.62 1.85
N LEU A 175 4.05 -2.04 2.41
CA LEU A 175 5.42 -2.18 1.90
C LEU A 175 5.96 -3.60 2.02
N GLU A 176 5.66 -4.28 3.14
CA GLU A 176 6.03 -5.69 3.37
C GLU A 176 5.37 -6.65 2.36
N GLU A 177 4.17 -6.29 1.90
CA GLU A 177 3.39 -7.08 0.93
C GLU A 177 3.50 -6.55 -0.52
N LYS A 178 4.37 -5.55 -0.79
CA LYS A 178 4.51 -4.88 -2.09
C LYS A 178 3.18 -4.36 -2.67
N LEU A 179 2.34 -3.77 -1.82
CA LEU A 179 1.00 -3.29 -2.16
C LEU A 179 0.92 -1.79 -2.40
N VAL A 180 2.03 -1.07 -2.54
CA VAL A 180 2.05 0.35 -2.91
C VAL A 180 2.64 0.45 -4.31
N ASP A 181 1.86 0.93 -5.28
CA ASP A 181 2.34 1.04 -6.67
C ASP A 181 3.16 2.31 -6.88
N GLU A 182 2.76 3.39 -6.23
CA GLU A 182 3.35 4.70 -6.51
C GLU A 182 3.57 5.51 -5.22
N PHE A 183 4.64 6.28 -5.22
CA PHE A 183 4.99 7.21 -4.16
C PHE A 183 5.14 8.60 -4.77
N ILE A 184 4.29 9.53 -4.36
CA ILE A 184 4.40 10.95 -4.67
C ILE A 184 4.77 11.63 -3.36
N ILE A 185 6.06 11.91 -3.19
CA ILE A 185 6.62 12.37 -1.92
C ILE A 185 7.10 13.79 -2.09
N GLN A 186 6.64 14.68 -1.22
CA GLN A 186 7.11 16.06 -1.15
C GLN A 186 8.17 16.16 -0.06
N LEU A 187 9.38 16.50 -0.45
CA LEU A 187 10.50 16.72 0.45
C LEU A 187 10.59 18.21 0.75
N THR A 188 10.48 18.53 2.04
CA THR A 188 10.70 19.89 2.54
C THR A 188 12.18 20.12 2.83
N PRO A 189 12.67 21.37 2.76
CA PRO A 189 14.05 21.72 3.07
C PRO A 189 14.32 21.79 4.59
N VAL A 190 13.69 20.92 5.39
CA VAL A 190 13.76 20.94 6.86
C VAL A 190 14.20 19.59 7.39
N ILE A 191 15.16 19.58 8.29
CA ILE A 191 15.56 18.41 9.09
C ILE A 191 15.02 18.60 10.51
N ILE A 192 14.16 17.69 10.98
CA ILE A 192 13.56 17.81 12.32
C ILE A 192 14.24 16.94 13.38
N GLY A 193 15.10 16.01 12.96
CA GLY A 193 15.93 15.11 13.77
C GLY A 193 15.17 14.00 14.49
N ASN A 194 13.86 14.15 14.69
CA ASN A 194 13.00 13.17 15.34
C ASN A 194 11.52 13.44 15.05
N GLY A 195 10.73 12.38 14.91
CA GLY A 195 9.31 12.51 14.60
C GLY A 195 8.63 11.17 14.38
N ILE A 196 7.51 11.24 13.67
CA ILE A 196 6.77 10.08 13.19
C ILE A 196 7.31 9.76 11.78
N PRO A 197 8.06 8.68 11.59
CA PRO A 197 8.68 8.39 10.30
C PRO A 197 7.63 7.96 9.27
N LEU A 198 7.85 8.31 7.99
CA LEU A 198 7.09 7.73 6.88
C LEU A 198 7.36 6.23 6.76
N PHE A 199 8.65 5.87 6.71
CA PHE A 199 9.11 4.49 6.60
C PHE A 199 9.40 3.94 8.00
N VAL A 200 8.40 3.29 8.59
CA VAL A 200 8.58 2.58 9.86
C VAL A 200 9.48 1.34 9.62
N PRO A 201 10.46 1.05 10.50
CA PRO A 201 11.31 -0.13 10.38
C PRO A 201 10.50 -1.42 10.22
N GLY A 202 10.87 -2.23 9.24
CA GLY A 202 10.23 -3.49 8.88
C GLY A 202 11.15 -4.37 8.03
N ASP A 203 10.65 -5.52 7.59
CA ASP A 203 11.39 -6.46 6.74
C ASP A 203 10.88 -6.33 5.29
N TYR A 204 11.37 -5.31 4.59
CA TYR A 204 10.98 -5.03 3.21
C TYR A 204 12.13 -4.38 2.41
N GLU A 205 12.22 -4.74 1.13
CA GLU A 205 13.03 -4.06 0.13
C GLU A 205 12.12 -3.77 -1.07
N ASN A 206 11.92 -2.49 -1.36
CA ASN A 206 11.07 -2.01 -2.43
C ASN A 206 11.93 -1.28 -3.47
N LYS A 207 12.01 -1.83 -4.67
CA LYS A 207 12.75 -1.23 -5.79
C LYS A 207 11.82 -0.28 -6.53
N LEU A 208 12.30 0.94 -6.73
CA LEU A 208 11.53 2.05 -7.25
C LEU A 208 12.16 2.60 -8.53
N LEU A 209 11.32 2.95 -9.49
CA LEU A 209 11.68 3.68 -10.69
C LEU A 209 11.26 5.14 -10.52
N LEU A 210 12.21 6.07 -10.68
CA LEU A 210 11.90 7.49 -10.73
C LEU A 210 11.11 7.81 -12.02
N LYS A 211 9.92 8.39 -11.86
CA LYS A 211 9.03 8.75 -12.97
C LYS A 211 9.04 10.24 -13.26
N ASP A 212 9.09 11.06 -12.21
CA ASP A 212 9.04 12.51 -12.34
C ASP A 212 9.68 13.21 -11.13
N VAL A 213 10.15 14.42 -11.34
CA VAL A 213 10.68 15.33 -10.31
C VAL A 213 10.18 16.73 -10.60
N LYS A 214 9.46 17.32 -9.64
CA LYS A 214 8.97 18.71 -9.74
C LYS A 214 9.53 19.53 -8.60
N GLN A 215 9.98 20.74 -8.90
CA GLN A 215 10.40 21.70 -7.89
C GLN A 215 9.31 22.75 -7.71
N TYR A 216 8.94 23.00 -6.45
CA TYR A 216 8.01 24.04 -6.04
C TYR A 216 8.75 24.96 -5.05
N HIS A 217 9.32 26.05 -5.55
CA HIS A 217 10.20 26.92 -4.75
C HIS A 217 11.33 26.11 -4.08
N GLN A 218 11.25 25.90 -2.77
CA GLN A 218 12.23 25.14 -1.98
C GLN A 218 11.80 23.69 -1.71
N PHE A 219 10.59 23.29 -2.12
CA PHE A 219 10.13 21.90 -2.08
C PHE A 219 10.54 21.16 -3.34
N VAL A 220 10.77 19.86 -3.19
CA VAL A 220 10.84 18.94 -4.33
C VAL A 220 9.81 17.83 -4.15
N GLU A 221 9.00 17.60 -5.17
CA GLU A 221 8.10 16.46 -5.27
C GLU A 221 8.73 15.41 -6.17
N VAL A 222 8.87 14.20 -5.65
CA VAL A 222 9.41 13.06 -6.39
C VAL A 222 8.31 12.03 -6.58
N HIS A 223 8.14 11.59 -7.83
CA HIS A 223 7.20 10.54 -8.17
C HIS A 223 7.97 9.26 -8.52
N TYR A 224 7.76 8.22 -7.72
CA TYR A 224 8.28 6.89 -7.95
C TYR A 224 7.17 5.89 -8.25
N GLU A 225 7.49 4.90 -9.07
CA GLU A 225 6.67 3.73 -9.32
C GLU A 225 7.42 2.48 -8.85
N GLN A 226 6.73 1.59 -8.15
CA GLN A 226 7.26 0.31 -7.72
C GLN A 226 7.55 -0.58 -8.93
N THR A 227 8.74 -1.17 -8.97
CA THR A 227 9.08 -2.17 -9.99
C THR A 227 8.68 -3.58 -9.54
N GLU A 228 8.32 -4.43 -10.50
CA GLU A 228 8.08 -5.86 -10.27
C GLU A 228 9.32 -6.59 -9.71
#